data_AF-A0A0Q1CB26-F1
#
_entry.id   AF-A0A0Q1CB26-F1
#
_cell.length_a   1.000
_cell.length_b   1.000
_cell.length_c   1.000
_cell.angle_alpha   90.00
_cell.angle_beta   90.00
_cell.angle_gamma   90.00
#
_symmetry.space_group_name_H-M   'P 1'
#
loop_
_entity.id
_entity.type
_entity.pdbx_description
1 polymer ?
#
loop_
_entity_poly.entity_id
_entity_poly.type
_entity_poly.pdbx_seq_one_letter_code
_entity_poly.pdbx_strand_id
1 'polypeptide(L)'
;MESTDYGLTWTSPRHLMIGTAGNPPDTLSMNSTGYSIMVDYYSKIPYILIKLDSCRNSLNSYDLGEIYFIKPNSGNPGNWSFDSCNPVPIITGNPSVFEHISGYPTLGLLYWGDDYYIWDLYGIYGITLSVVDTAGSLEYALTAVYSTDFGNTWDASIINPISSNFSYYFPSCTKHNFIHAIFPDQSHIDVTFIKEYPSFIDQGHYHLYHQRFDFWDLLGIQEQPDPEIPLAYIVQTKSSGNQVQFNLTLPQDGHTTLKIYDVTGREVHCLVDRYLSAGTHYYYWRTANPPGNYKNWGRCMTL
;
A
#
# COMPACT_ATOMS: atom_id res chain seq x y z
N MET A 1 9.52 -20.23 3.98
CA MET A 1 10.37 -21.22 4.69
C MET A 1 11.41 -20.42 5.43
N GLU A 2 11.89 -20.92 6.57
CA GLU A 2 13.00 -20.29 7.29
C GLU A 2 13.94 -21.36 7.83
N SER A 3 15.17 -20.95 8.13
CA SER A 3 16.16 -21.77 8.81
C SER A 3 16.73 -21.00 9.99
N THR A 4 16.84 -21.67 11.14
CA THR A 4 17.41 -21.12 12.38
C THR A 4 18.81 -21.69 12.67
N ASP A 5 19.33 -22.52 11.78
CA ASP A 5 20.58 -23.28 11.93
C ASP A 5 21.48 -23.12 10.70
N TYR A 6 21.48 -21.93 10.10
CA TYR A 6 22.34 -21.57 8.97
C TYR A 6 22.12 -22.42 7.72
N GLY A 7 20.88 -22.86 7.50
CA GLY A 7 20.44 -23.56 6.30
C GLY A 7 20.55 -25.08 6.38
N LEU A 8 20.92 -25.65 7.54
CA LEU A 8 21.00 -27.10 7.72
C LEU A 8 19.61 -27.74 7.72
N THR A 9 18.64 -27.12 8.39
CA THR A 9 17.24 -27.51 8.37
C THR A 9 16.35 -26.33 7.99
N TRP A 10 15.22 -26.68 7.38
CA TRP A 10 14.23 -25.72 6.90
C TRP A 10 12.86 -26.13 7.42
N THR A 11 12.08 -25.15 7.87
CA THR A 11 10.66 -25.37 8.15
C THR A 11 9.92 -25.67 6.86
N SER A 12 8.76 -26.31 6.97
CA SER A 12 7.81 -26.40 5.86
C SER A 12 7.45 -24.99 5.33
N PRO A 13 7.10 -24.85 4.04
CA PRO A 13 6.55 -23.62 3.50
C PRO A 13 5.34 -23.16 4.33
N ARG A 14 5.28 -21.85 4.60
CA ARG A 14 4.15 -21.22 5.28
C ARG A 14 3.40 -20.36 4.28
N HIS A 15 2.08 -20.35 4.40
CA HIS A 15 1.22 -19.47 3.61
C HIS A 15 1.20 -18.11 4.30
N LEU A 16 1.76 -17.10 3.65
CA LEU A 16 1.84 -15.73 4.17
C LEU A 16 0.52 -14.97 4.02
N MET A 17 -0.30 -15.39 3.06
CA MET A 17 -1.64 -14.90 2.81
C MET A 17 -2.55 -16.12 2.84
N ILE A 18 -3.32 -16.27 3.92
CA ILE A 18 -4.29 -17.34 4.02
C ILE A 18 -5.60 -16.78 3.48
N GLY A 19 -6.23 -17.48 2.56
CA GLY A 19 -7.60 -17.11 2.22
C GLY A 19 -8.55 -17.46 3.34
N THR A 20 -9.43 -16.53 3.74
CA THR A 20 -10.50 -16.86 4.70
C THR A 20 -11.27 -18.07 4.20
N ALA A 21 -11.44 -19.08 5.05
CA ALA A 21 -12.21 -20.27 4.73
C ALA A 21 -13.65 -19.87 4.34
N GLY A 22 -13.97 -19.94 3.05
CA GLY A 22 -15.30 -19.60 2.50
C GLY A 22 -15.29 -18.57 1.37
N ASN A 23 -14.22 -17.79 1.24
CA ASN A 23 -13.86 -17.01 0.06
C ASN A 23 -12.36 -16.75 0.19
N PRO A 24 -11.50 -17.37 -0.62
CA PRO A 24 -10.15 -16.84 -0.70
C PRO A 24 -10.31 -15.36 -1.09
N PRO A 25 -9.72 -14.39 -0.36
CA PRO A 25 -9.52 -13.08 -0.93
C PRO A 25 -8.87 -13.33 -2.28
N ASP A 26 -9.23 -12.51 -3.25
CA ASP A 26 -8.90 -12.62 -4.67
C ASP A 26 -7.36 -12.52 -4.92
N THR A 27 -6.52 -12.87 -3.96
CA THR A 27 -5.06 -12.94 -4.04
C THR A 27 -4.56 -14.18 -4.78
N LEU A 28 -5.40 -15.22 -4.97
CA LEU A 28 -5.09 -16.31 -5.91
C LEU A 28 -5.11 -15.86 -7.38
N SER A 29 -5.75 -14.72 -7.69
CA SER A 29 -5.67 -14.09 -9.01
C SER A 29 -4.59 -13.01 -9.10
N MET A 30 -3.94 -12.68 -7.98
CA MET A 30 -2.88 -11.67 -7.95
C MET A 30 -1.53 -12.28 -8.27
N ASN A 31 -0.82 -11.68 -9.23
CA ASN A 31 0.56 -12.04 -9.52
C ASN A 31 1.51 -11.14 -8.72
N SER A 32 2.48 -11.77 -8.05
CA SER A 32 3.59 -11.04 -7.43
C SER A 32 4.60 -10.64 -8.50
N THR A 33 4.97 -9.37 -8.55
CA THR A 33 6.02 -8.88 -9.48
C THR A 33 7.37 -8.69 -8.82
N GLY A 34 7.40 -8.55 -7.49
CA GLY A 34 8.62 -8.47 -6.70
C GLY A 34 8.33 -8.23 -5.23
N TYR A 35 9.31 -8.52 -4.39
CA TYR A 35 9.21 -8.39 -2.94
C TYR A 35 10.56 -8.06 -2.32
N SER A 36 10.52 -7.57 -1.09
CA SER A 36 11.66 -7.39 -0.20
C SER A 36 11.31 -7.93 1.17
N ILE A 37 12.29 -8.58 1.82
CA ILE A 37 12.14 -9.16 3.15
C ILE A 37 13.28 -8.65 4.02
N MET A 38 12.95 -8.19 5.21
CA MET A 38 13.90 -7.86 6.27
C MET A 38 13.54 -8.64 7.52
N VAL A 39 14.56 -9.06 8.28
CA VAL A 39 14.36 -9.70 9.58
C VAL A 39 14.90 -8.77 10.63
N ASP A 40 14.05 -8.41 11.59
CA ASP A 40 14.49 -7.63 12.74
C ASP A 40 15.59 -8.35 13.50
N TYR A 41 16.65 -7.63 13.83
CA TYR A 41 17.84 -8.21 14.41
C TYR A 41 17.59 -8.71 15.84
N TYR A 42 16.73 -8.06 16.62
CA TYR A 42 16.53 -8.37 18.04
C TYR A 42 15.36 -9.32 18.25
N SER A 43 14.17 -8.95 17.79
CA SER A 43 12.94 -9.72 17.88
C SER A 43 12.89 -10.90 16.91
N LYS A 44 13.75 -10.92 15.88
CA LYS A 44 13.77 -11.93 14.81
C LYS A 44 12.49 -11.98 13.97
N ILE A 45 11.64 -10.96 14.08
CA ILE A 45 10.39 -10.87 13.33
C ILE A 45 10.71 -10.58 11.86
N PRO A 46 10.23 -11.40 10.91
CA PRO A 46 10.31 -11.08 9.49
C PRO A 46 9.24 -10.05 9.09
N TYR A 47 9.65 -9.08 8.29
CA TYR A 47 8.81 -8.08 7.66
C TYR A 47 8.96 -8.19 6.14
N ILE A 48 7.84 -8.09 5.42
CA ILE A 48 7.80 -8.31 3.99
C ILE A 48 7.03 -7.17 3.34
N LEU A 49 7.59 -6.64 2.26
CA LEU A 49 6.94 -5.70 1.37
C LEU A 49 6.85 -6.37 0.00
N ILE A 50 5.65 -6.43 -0.58
CA ILE A 50 5.42 -7.15 -1.85
C ILE A 50 4.50 -6.34 -2.76
N LYS A 51 4.85 -6.27 -4.05
CA LYS A 51 3.89 -5.77 -5.05
C LYS A 51 3.03 -6.92 -5.52
N LEU A 52 1.72 -6.77 -5.35
CA LEU A 52 0.71 -7.66 -5.91
C LEU A 52 -0.05 -6.92 -7.00
N ASP A 53 -0.25 -7.56 -8.14
CA ASP A 53 -1.02 -7.05 -9.27
C ASP A 53 -2.21 -7.98 -9.51
N SER A 54 -3.42 -7.41 -9.60
CA SER A 54 -4.66 -8.14 -9.87
C SER A 54 -4.76 -8.72 -11.29
N CYS A 55 -3.78 -8.45 -12.16
CA CYS A 55 -3.67 -8.97 -13.53
C CYS A 55 -4.96 -8.84 -14.33
N ARG A 56 -5.75 -7.80 -14.05
CA ARG A 56 -7.07 -7.60 -14.68
C ARG A 56 -6.97 -7.37 -16.19
N ASN A 57 -5.79 -7.11 -16.74
CA ASN A 57 -5.57 -7.03 -18.18
C ASN A 57 -4.10 -7.29 -18.58
N SER A 58 -3.79 -8.42 -19.22
CA SER A 58 -2.42 -8.79 -19.65
C SER A 58 -1.73 -7.79 -20.60
N LEU A 59 -2.47 -6.81 -21.15
CA LEU A 59 -1.92 -5.77 -22.01
C LEU A 59 -1.49 -4.50 -21.25
N ASN A 60 -2.04 -4.26 -20.05
CA ASN A 60 -1.79 -3.06 -19.22
C ASN A 60 -1.60 -3.39 -17.71
N SER A 61 -1.38 -4.66 -17.33
CA SER A 61 -1.43 -5.06 -15.91
C SER A 61 -0.19 -4.69 -15.11
N TYR A 62 0.96 -4.47 -15.77
CA TYR A 62 2.18 -4.05 -15.07
C TYR A 62 2.01 -2.72 -14.31
N ASP A 63 0.97 -1.96 -14.66
CA ASP A 63 0.76 -0.58 -14.28
C ASP A 63 0.00 -0.48 -12.95
N LEU A 64 -1.04 -1.30 -12.75
CA LEU A 64 -1.95 -1.18 -11.60
C LEU A 64 -1.72 -2.30 -10.58
N GLY A 65 -0.63 -2.18 -9.81
CA GLY A 65 -0.39 -3.03 -8.64
C GLY A 65 -0.46 -2.24 -7.34
N GLU A 66 -0.61 -2.96 -6.23
CA GLU A 66 -0.62 -2.39 -4.88
C GLU A 66 0.61 -2.90 -4.12
N ILE A 67 1.12 -2.07 -3.22
CA ILE A 67 2.17 -2.49 -2.29
C ILE A 67 1.51 -3.00 -1.02
N TYR A 68 1.79 -4.25 -0.68
CA TYR A 68 1.32 -4.89 0.54
C TYR A 68 2.46 -5.08 1.53
N PHE A 69 2.15 -4.87 2.79
CA PHE A 69 3.02 -5.26 3.89
C PHE A 69 2.48 -6.48 4.62
N ILE A 70 3.40 -7.35 5.04
CA ILE A 70 3.10 -8.59 5.74
C ILE A 70 4.08 -8.75 6.90
N LYS A 71 3.57 -9.11 8.07
CA LYS A 71 4.35 -9.51 9.25
C LYS A 71 3.66 -10.65 9.99
N PRO A 72 4.34 -11.48 10.78
CA PRO A 72 3.63 -12.43 11.64
C PRO A 72 2.70 -11.73 12.64
N ASN A 73 1.54 -12.32 12.90
CA ASN A 73 0.65 -11.87 13.97
C ASN A 73 1.11 -12.38 15.35
N SER A 74 1.80 -13.52 15.36
CA SER A 74 2.38 -14.13 16.55
C SER A 74 3.38 -15.21 16.16
N GLY A 75 4.05 -15.77 17.16
CA GLY A 75 4.95 -16.92 16.99
C GLY A 75 6.39 -16.59 17.39
N ASN A 76 7.29 -17.48 16.99
CA ASN A 76 8.73 -17.41 17.25
C ASN A 76 9.47 -17.86 15.97
N PRO A 77 10.79 -17.65 15.86
CA PRO A 77 11.59 -18.20 14.77
C PRO A 77 11.36 -19.70 14.59
N GLY A 78 11.08 -20.11 13.36
CA GLY A 78 10.68 -21.47 13.02
C GLY A 78 9.17 -21.72 13.10
N ASN A 79 8.41 -20.84 13.78
CA ASN A 79 6.98 -21.01 14.08
C ASN A 79 6.11 -19.75 14.04
N TRP A 80 6.21 -18.96 12.97
CA TRP A 80 5.37 -17.78 12.75
C TRP A 80 3.93 -18.09 12.32
N SER A 81 2.96 -17.36 12.88
CA SER A 81 1.57 -17.38 12.45
C SER A 81 1.25 -16.15 11.60
N PHE A 82 0.67 -16.35 10.42
CA PHE A 82 0.15 -15.32 9.54
C PHE A 82 -1.35 -15.56 9.41
N ASP A 83 -2.18 -14.51 9.54
CA ASP A 83 -3.61 -14.61 9.29
C ASP A 83 -3.98 -14.07 7.90
N SER A 84 -5.26 -14.19 7.55
CA SER A 84 -5.80 -13.76 6.27
C SER A 84 -5.95 -12.24 6.11
N CYS A 85 -5.97 -11.50 7.22
CA CYS A 85 -6.13 -10.05 7.25
C CYS A 85 -4.77 -9.33 7.21
N ASN A 86 -3.70 -10.11 7.26
CA ASN A 86 -2.33 -9.67 7.42
C ASN A 86 -1.74 -8.87 6.26
N PRO A 87 -2.02 -9.15 4.97
CA PRO A 87 -1.56 -8.26 3.92
C PRO A 87 -2.35 -6.95 4.00
N VAL A 88 -1.70 -5.89 4.46
CA VAL A 88 -2.26 -4.53 4.49
C VAL A 88 -1.79 -3.80 3.23
N PRO A 89 -2.70 -3.32 2.36
CA PRO A 89 -2.30 -2.46 1.25
C PRO A 89 -1.83 -1.12 1.83
N ILE A 90 -0.57 -0.77 1.57
CA ILE A 90 0.02 0.50 2.00
C ILE A 90 -0.13 1.56 0.92
N ILE A 91 0.08 1.15 -0.34
CA ILE A 91 -0.19 1.99 -1.50
C ILE A 91 -1.27 1.28 -2.28
N THR A 92 -2.49 1.80 -2.17
CA THR A 92 -3.59 1.40 -3.04
C THR A 92 -3.37 2.09 -4.38
N GLY A 93 -3.56 1.35 -5.48
CA GLY A 93 -3.42 1.85 -6.85
C GLY A 93 -4.55 2.81 -7.20
N ASN A 94 -4.70 3.90 -6.43
CA ASN A 94 -5.61 4.98 -6.74
C ASN A 94 -5.09 5.64 -8.02
N PRO A 95 -5.77 5.46 -9.17
CA PRO A 95 -5.28 5.95 -10.45
C PRO A 95 -5.19 7.48 -10.50
N SER A 96 -5.83 8.20 -9.56
CA SER A 96 -5.72 9.66 -9.45
C SER A 96 -4.48 10.13 -8.69
N VAL A 97 -3.68 9.22 -8.13
CA VAL A 97 -2.46 9.54 -7.37
C VAL A 97 -1.27 8.72 -7.89
N PHE A 98 -1.46 7.42 -8.08
CA PHE A 98 -0.44 6.50 -8.58
C PHE A 98 -0.98 5.78 -9.81
N GLU A 99 -0.44 6.11 -10.97
CA GLU A 99 -0.78 5.40 -12.21
C GLU A 99 0.04 4.13 -12.39
N HIS A 100 1.32 4.14 -11.97
CA HIS A 100 2.19 2.97 -12.04
C HIS A 100 2.97 2.80 -10.75
N ILE A 101 3.09 1.58 -10.25
CA ILE A 101 4.00 1.25 -9.14
C ILE A 101 5.03 0.22 -9.61
N SER A 102 6.29 0.42 -9.28
CA SER A 102 7.40 -0.46 -9.64
C SER A 102 7.22 -1.87 -9.08
N GLY A 103 7.69 -2.85 -9.86
CA GLY A 103 7.70 -4.27 -9.53
C GLY A 103 8.36 -4.61 -8.20
N TYR A 104 9.34 -3.82 -7.76
CA TYR A 104 10.33 -4.25 -6.77
C TYR A 104 10.42 -3.24 -5.61
N PRO A 105 9.43 -3.25 -4.69
CA PRO A 105 9.54 -2.43 -3.49
C PRO A 105 10.73 -2.92 -2.66
N THR A 106 11.43 -2.02 -2.00
CA THR A 106 12.51 -2.37 -1.08
C THR A 106 12.19 -1.94 0.34
N LEU A 107 12.43 -2.84 1.30
CA LEU A 107 12.14 -2.65 2.71
C LEU A 107 13.44 -2.37 3.48
N GLY A 108 13.35 -1.50 4.47
CA GLY A 108 14.42 -1.24 5.43
C GLY A 108 13.90 -1.10 6.85
N LEU A 109 14.80 -1.37 7.81
CA LEU A 109 14.55 -1.22 9.24
C LEU A 109 15.39 -0.07 9.79
N LEU A 110 14.76 0.76 10.61
CA LEU A 110 15.39 1.85 11.33
C LEU A 110 15.47 1.51 12.80
N TYR A 111 16.69 1.47 13.32
CA TYR A 111 16.93 1.34 14.75
C TYR A 111 17.30 2.70 15.32
N TRP A 112 16.79 2.99 16.51
CA TRP A 112 17.15 4.15 17.30
C TRP A 112 17.59 3.67 18.68
N GLY A 113 18.66 4.26 19.19
CA GLY A 113 19.19 3.93 20.51
C GLY A 113 19.94 5.13 21.06
N ASP A 114 19.84 5.33 22.37
CA ASP A 114 20.72 6.28 23.05
C ASP A 114 22.15 5.70 23.09
N ASP A 115 23.15 6.53 23.39
CA ASP A 115 24.60 6.21 23.41
C ASP A 115 25.02 4.92 24.16
N TYR A 116 24.09 4.29 24.87
CA TYR A 116 24.25 3.07 25.67
C TYR A 116 23.59 1.83 25.04
N TYR A 117 24.03 1.46 23.83
CA TYR A 117 23.96 0.10 23.24
C TYR A 117 22.60 -0.62 23.11
N ILE A 118 21.48 -0.06 23.56
CA ILE A 118 20.15 -0.63 23.37
C ILE A 118 19.53 0.06 22.16
N TRP A 119 19.49 -0.68 21.05
CA TRP A 119 18.90 -0.23 19.81
C TRP A 119 17.49 -0.81 19.70
N ASP A 120 16.48 0.01 19.91
CA ASP A 120 15.11 -0.38 19.66
C ASP A 120 14.77 -0.14 18.19
N LEU A 121 13.98 -1.04 17.60
CA LEU A 121 13.43 -0.81 16.27
C LEU A 121 12.47 0.39 16.38
N TYR A 122 12.84 1.50 15.73
CA TYR A 122 12.08 2.73 15.74
C TYR A 122 11.03 2.77 14.63
N GLY A 123 11.37 2.19 13.47
CA GLY A 123 10.46 2.19 12.35
C GLY A 123 10.86 1.27 11.22
N ILE A 124 9.91 1.10 10.32
CA ILE A 124 10.03 0.33 9.09
C ILE A 124 9.78 1.31 7.96
N TYR A 125 10.60 1.26 6.91
CA TYR A 125 10.37 2.06 5.71
C TYR A 125 10.41 1.18 4.47
N GLY A 126 9.56 1.50 3.51
CA GLY A 126 9.56 0.94 2.17
C GLY A 126 9.90 2.04 1.16
N ILE A 127 10.59 1.67 0.11
CA ILE A 127 10.85 2.56 -1.03
C ILE A 127 10.43 1.83 -2.29
N THR A 128 9.63 2.50 -3.11
CA THR A 128 9.24 2.04 -4.44
C THR A 128 9.31 3.20 -5.41
N LEU A 129 9.30 2.90 -6.70
CA LEU A 129 9.21 3.90 -7.75
C LEU A 129 7.77 3.91 -8.21
N SER A 130 7.21 5.09 -8.44
CA SER A 130 5.87 5.22 -8.95
C SER A 130 5.81 6.25 -10.06
N VAL A 131 4.93 6.03 -11.03
CA VAL A 131 4.43 7.09 -11.89
C VAL A 131 3.29 7.76 -11.16
N VAL A 132 3.45 9.04 -10.89
CA VAL A 132 2.49 9.89 -10.21
C VAL A 132 1.87 10.80 -11.28
N ASP A 133 0.55 10.89 -11.31
CA ASP A 133 -0.13 11.92 -12.11
C ASP A 133 -0.10 13.24 -11.33
N THR A 134 0.76 14.16 -11.75
CA THR A 134 0.79 15.52 -11.22
C THR A 134 0.15 16.46 -12.23
N ALA A 135 -1.14 16.77 -12.04
CA ALA A 135 -1.86 17.76 -12.84
C ALA A 135 -1.86 17.49 -14.37
N GLY A 136 -1.95 16.21 -14.78
CA GLY A 136 -2.04 15.80 -16.18
C GLY A 136 -0.69 15.52 -16.85
N SER A 137 0.40 15.47 -16.08
CA SER A 137 1.69 14.95 -16.53
C SER A 137 2.11 13.75 -15.70
N LEU A 138 2.57 12.70 -16.39
CA LEU A 138 3.10 11.50 -15.78
C LEU A 138 4.55 11.73 -15.38
N GLU A 139 4.79 11.81 -14.07
CA GLU A 139 6.13 11.98 -13.51
C GLU A 139 6.55 10.71 -12.78
N TYR A 140 7.79 10.27 -13.00
CA TYR A 140 8.38 9.20 -12.22
C TYR A 140 8.95 9.78 -10.93
N ALA A 141 8.49 9.25 -9.81
CA ALA A 141 8.92 9.69 -8.49
C ALA A 141 9.28 8.51 -7.60
N LEU A 142 10.18 8.77 -6.66
CA LEU A 142 10.44 7.84 -5.59
C LEU A 142 9.32 7.99 -4.56
N THR A 143 8.66 6.90 -4.21
CA THR A 143 7.65 6.88 -3.14
C THR A 143 8.21 6.12 -1.96
N ALA A 144 8.30 6.81 -0.83
CA ALA A 144 8.51 6.18 0.46
C ALA A 144 7.19 5.83 1.11
N VAL A 145 7.23 4.75 1.85
CA VAL A 145 6.24 4.44 2.89
C VAL A 145 6.99 4.27 4.19
N TYR A 146 6.43 4.71 5.31
CA TYR A 146 7.06 4.51 6.61
C TYR A 146 6.02 4.15 7.66
N SER A 147 6.47 3.45 8.69
CA SER A 147 5.69 3.08 9.85
C SER A 147 6.54 3.15 11.10
N THR A 148 6.04 3.83 12.13
CA THR A 148 6.67 3.95 13.45
C THR A 148 6.05 3.01 14.48
N ASP A 149 5.04 2.22 14.09
CA ASP A 149 4.29 1.31 14.96
C ASP A 149 4.40 -0.17 14.52
N PHE A 150 5.51 -0.50 13.85
CA PHE A 150 5.80 -1.84 13.34
C PHE A 150 4.83 -2.32 12.26
N GLY A 151 4.33 -1.39 11.47
CA GLY A 151 3.52 -1.64 10.28
C GLY A 151 2.03 -1.84 10.55
N ASN A 152 1.47 -1.32 11.65
CA ASN A 152 0.00 -1.28 11.77
C ASN A 152 -0.57 -0.03 11.08
N THR A 153 0.13 1.10 11.14
CA THR A 153 -0.16 2.31 10.37
C THR A 153 1.00 2.66 9.45
N TRP A 154 0.67 3.25 8.31
CA TRP A 154 1.65 3.64 7.30
C TRP A 154 1.33 5.02 6.77
N ASP A 155 2.40 5.78 6.62
CA ASP A 155 2.39 7.05 5.91
C ASP A 155 3.12 6.88 4.59
N ALA A 156 2.61 7.50 3.53
CA ALA A 156 3.21 7.47 2.21
C ALA A 156 3.61 8.89 1.78
N SER A 157 4.81 9.03 1.23
CA SER A 157 5.36 10.31 0.80
C SER A 157 6.07 10.18 -0.55
N ILE A 158 5.95 11.19 -1.39
CA ILE A 158 6.71 11.28 -2.65
C ILE A 158 8.01 12.04 -2.38
N ILE A 159 9.13 11.33 -2.48
CA ILE A 159 10.48 11.86 -2.24
C ILE A 159 11.01 12.45 -3.54
N ASN A 160 10.46 13.60 -3.93
CA ASN A 160 10.91 14.42 -5.07
C ASN A 160 10.66 13.75 -6.45
N PRO A 161 10.03 14.44 -7.41
CA PRO A 161 10.07 13.97 -8.80
C PRO A 161 11.53 13.88 -9.23
N ILE A 162 11.95 12.68 -9.66
CA ILE A 162 13.29 12.52 -10.20
C ILE A 162 13.26 13.30 -11.51
N SER A 163 14.03 14.38 -11.60
CA SER A 163 13.86 15.50 -12.53
C SER A 163 14.10 15.20 -14.01
N SER A 164 13.70 14.03 -14.50
CA SER A 164 14.01 13.54 -15.81
C SER A 164 13.03 12.49 -16.31
N ASN A 165 12.67 12.59 -17.59
CA ASN A 165 11.72 11.75 -18.34
C ASN A 165 12.20 10.30 -18.54
N PHE A 166 12.52 9.56 -17.48
CA PHE A 166 13.05 8.19 -17.59
C PHE A 166 12.12 7.19 -16.93
N SER A 167 11.97 6.04 -17.58
CA SER A 167 11.48 4.83 -16.90
C SER A 167 12.63 4.27 -16.06
N TYR A 168 12.34 3.88 -14.83
CA TYR A 168 13.30 3.27 -13.93
C TYR A 168 12.82 1.86 -13.57
N TYR A 169 13.72 0.89 -13.69
CA TYR A 169 13.51 -0.45 -13.14
C TYR A 169 14.49 -0.62 -11.98
N PHE A 170 13.98 -0.96 -10.80
CA PHE A 170 14.83 -1.18 -9.62
C PHE A 170 15.61 -2.48 -9.77
N PRO A 171 16.93 -2.45 -9.51
CA PRO A 171 17.59 -3.51 -8.79
C PRO A 171 17.85 -2.98 -7.38
N SER A 172 17.03 -3.42 -6.43
CA SER A 172 17.30 -3.37 -4.98
C SER A 172 17.81 -2.05 -4.38
N CYS A 173 17.07 -1.45 -3.45
CA CYS A 173 17.71 -0.52 -2.52
C CYS A 173 18.68 -1.32 -1.61
N THR A 174 19.98 -1.22 -1.86
CA THR A 174 20.98 -1.77 -0.96
C THR A 174 21.27 -0.73 0.11
N LYS A 175 20.78 -0.98 1.33
CA LYS A 175 21.25 -0.27 2.50
C LYS A 175 22.72 -0.64 2.72
N HIS A 176 23.62 0.26 2.37
CA HIS A 176 24.88 0.37 3.10
C HIS A 176 24.62 1.31 4.28
N ASN A 177 25.19 0.96 5.43
CA ASN A 177 25.06 1.61 6.73
C ASN A 177 23.88 1.09 7.55
N PHE A 178 24.21 0.19 8.49
CA PHE A 178 23.74 0.33 9.86
C PHE A 178 23.56 1.83 10.16
N ILE A 179 22.33 2.29 10.36
CA ILE A 179 22.10 3.60 10.95
C ILE A 179 22.52 3.42 12.42
N HIS A 180 23.81 3.53 12.68
CA HIS A 180 24.29 3.95 13.98
C HIS A 180 23.88 5.42 14.08
N ALA A 181 22.65 5.68 14.47
CA ALA A 181 22.26 6.98 14.98
C ALA A 181 22.90 7.17 16.37
N ILE A 182 24.24 7.15 16.42
CA ILE A 182 24.96 7.74 17.54
C ILE A 182 24.92 9.27 17.39
N PHE A 183 24.66 9.78 16.17
CA PHE A 183 24.55 11.21 15.91
C PHE A 183 23.30 11.54 15.04
N PRO A 184 22.38 12.41 15.53
CA PRO A 184 21.16 12.82 14.82
C PRO A 184 21.38 13.51 13.46
N ASP A 185 22.62 13.90 13.16
CA ASP A 185 23.03 14.65 11.97
C ASP A 185 23.49 13.75 10.80
N GLN A 186 23.47 12.41 10.94
CA GLN A 186 23.98 11.47 9.92
C GLN A 186 23.00 10.38 9.48
N SER A 187 21.71 10.49 9.81
CA SER A 187 20.71 9.53 9.36
C SER A 187 20.36 9.76 7.89
N HIS A 188 21.12 9.14 6.99
CA HIS A 188 20.84 9.16 5.56
C HIS A 188 20.32 7.80 5.06
N ILE A 189 19.46 7.84 4.06
CA ILE A 189 19.11 6.66 3.25
C ILE A 189 19.80 6.79 1.90
N ASP A 190 20.64 5.80 1.60
CA ASP A 190 21.28 5.64 0.30
C ASP A 190 20.44 4.67 -0.55
N VAL A 191 19.94 5.17 -1.69
CA VAL A 191 19.16 4.40 -2.65
C VAL A 191 19.97 4.29 -3.93
N THR A 192 20.17 3.05 -4.36
CA THR A 192 20.82 2.75 -5.64
C THR A 192 19.77 2.23 -6.61
N PHE A 193 19.79 2.73 -7.85
CA PHE A 193 18.87 2.31 -8.90
C PHE A 193 19.56 2.26 -10.26
N ILE A 194 19.00 1.48 -11.19
CA ILE A 194 19.46 1.42 -12.57
C ILE A 194 18.42 2.07 -13.46
N LYS A 195 18.90 2.82 -14.44
CA LYS A 195 18.04 3.43 -15.46
C LYS A 195 17.81 2.46 -16.63
N GLU A 196 16.55 2.18 -16.95
CA GLU A 196 16.15 1.38 -18.10
C GLU A 196 15.14 2.12 -18.99
N TYR A 197 15.58 2.49 -20.20
CA TYR A 197 14.81 2.89 -21.40
C TYR A 197 13.72 3.99 -21.32
N PRO A 198 13.70 4.87 -22.36
CA PRO A 198 12.77 4.53 -23.45
C PRO A 198 13.35 4.53 -24.88
N SER A 199 14.60 4.93 -25.16
CA SER A 199 15.11 4.97 -26.53
C SER A 199 16.59 4.58 -26.66
N PHE A 200 16.94 3.71 -27.62
CA PHE A 200 18.29 3.12 -27.88
C PHE A 200 19.44 4.11 -28.11
N ILE A 201 19.18 5.40 -27.96
CA ILE A 201 20.07 6.53 -28.15
C ILE A 201 20.49 7.19 -26.82
N ASP A 202 19.96 6.77 -25.67
CA ASP A 202 20.39 7.32 -24.37
C ASP A 202 21.70 6.67 -23.92
N GLN A 203 22.78 7.46 -23.88
CA GLN A 203 24.10 6.96 -23.49
C GLN A 203 24.19 6.58 -22.00
N GLY A 204 23.17 6.89 -21.18
CA GLY A 204 23.11 6.56 -19.75
C GLY A 204 22.31 5.29 -19.41
N HIS A 205 21.91 4.48 -20.40
CA HIS A 205 21.26 3.21 -20.12
C HIS A 205 22.14 2.28 -19.27
N TYR A 206 21.52 1.55 -18.34
CA TYR A 206 22.20 0.60 -17.46
C TYR A 206 23.26 1.23 -16.54
N HIS A 207 23.28 2.56 -16.42
CA HIS A 207 24.10 3.21 -15.41
C HIS A 207 23.49 3.00 -14.03
N LEU A 208 24.38 2.82 -13.06
CA LEU A 208 24.06 2.79 -11.66
C LEU A 208 23.95 4.23 -11.15
N TYR A 209 22.79 4.58 -10.63
CA TYR A 209 22.53 5.86 -9.98
C TYR A 209 22.50 5.64 -8.49
N HIS A 210 23.01 6.62 -7.75
CA HIS A 210 23.03 6.62 -6.30
C HIS A 210 22.45 7.95 -5.84
N GLN A 211 21.38 7.89 -5.04
CA GLN A 211 20.76 9.05 -4.44
C GLN A 211 20.75 8.88 -2.93
N ARG A 212 21.15 9.94 -2.25
CA ARG A 212 21.15 10.03 -0.79
C ARG A 212 20.03 10.96 -0.35
N PHE A 213 19.29 10.54 0.66
CA PHE A 213 18.22 11.33 1.28
C PHE A 213 18.48 11.48 2.76
N ASP A 214 18.16 12.62 3.34
CA ASP A 214 18.13 12.76 4.79
C ASP A 214 16.87 12.06 5.31
N PHE A 215 17.04 11.24 6.34
CA PHE A 215 15.91 10.50 6.91
C PHE A 215 14.82 11.43 7.43
N TRP A 216 15.21 12.60 7.94
CA TRP A 216 14.28 13.60 8.41
C TRP A 216 13.44 14.21 7.28
N ASP A 217 13.94 14.22 6.04
CA ASP A 217 13.14 14.64 4.88
C ASP A 217 12.02 13.63 4.58
N LEU A 218 12.20 12.35 4.97
CA LEU A 218 11.15 11.33 4.84
C LEU A 218 10.06 11.49 5.89
N LEU A 219 10.43 11.87 7.11
CA LEU A 219 9.49 12.13 8.20
C LEU A 219 8.86 13.54 8.13
N GLY A 220 9.48 14.45 7.38
CA GLY A 220 9.16 15.87 7.35
C GLY A 220 8.40 16.36 6.11
N ILE A 221 8.14 15.49 5.12
CA ILE A 221 7.16 15.81 4.09
C ILE A 221 5.79 15.73 4.75
N GLN A 222 5.31 16.92 5.13
CA GLN A 222 3.94 17.31 5.47
C GLN A 222 3.00 16.11 5.65
N GLU A 223 2.59 15.81 6.91
CA GLU A 223 1.34 15.07 7.18
C GLU A 223 0.40 15.42 6.04
N GLN A 224 -0.04 14.43 5.25
CA GLN A 224 -1.05 14.68 4.23
C GLN A 224 -2.06 15.58 4.90
N PRO A 225 -2.32 16.81 4.38
CA PRO A 225 -3.16 17.77 5.08
C PRO A 225 -4.38 17.01 5.51
N ASP A 226 -4.59 16.92 6.84
CA ASP A 226 -5.64 16.10 7.47
C ASP A 226 -6.81 16.08 6.50
N PRO A 227 -7.10 14.94 5.83
CA PRO A 227 -7.93 14.95 4.64
C PRO A 227 -9.17 15.75 4.99
N GLU A 228 -9.33 16.93 4.38
CA GLU A 228 -10.36 17.89 4.82
C GLU A 228 -11.64 17.07 4.91
N ILE A 229 -12.12 16.82 6.15
CA ILE A 229 -13.21 15.89 6.37
C ILE A 229 -14.30 16.38 5.43
N PRO A 230 -14.63 15.62 4.36
CA PRO A 230 -15.44 16.17 3.30
C PRO A 230 -16.72 16.66 3.96
N LEU A 231 -17.01 17.96 3.79
CA LEU A 231 -18.11 18.69 4.39
C LEU A 231 -19.44 18.01 4.01
N ALA A 232 -19.77 16.94 4.73
CA ALA A 232 -20.88 16.01 4.56
C ALA A 232 -21.08 15.44 3.13
N TYR A 233 -21.10 14.12 3.03
CA TYR A 233 -21.75 13.45 1.89
C TYR A 233 -23.27 13.63 2.00
N ILE A 234 -23.93 13.88 0.87
CA ILE A 234 -25.40 13.91 0.81
C ILE A 234 -25.87 12.62 0.16
N VAL A 235 -26.65 11.84 0.91
CA VAL A 235 -27.38 10.68 0.39
C VAL A 235 -28.87 10.98 0.43
N GLN A 236 -29.46 11.21 -0.73
CA GLN A 236 -30.92 11.29 -0.87
C GLN A 236 -31.45 9.99 -1.42
N THR A 237 -32.60 9.55 -0.91
CA THR A 237 -33.27 8.35 -1.42
C THR A 237 -34.64 8.70 -1.98
N LYS A 238 -35.00 8.03 -3.08
CA LYS A 238 -36.34 8.08 -3.66
C LYS A 238 -36.81 6.65 -3.92
N SER A 239 -37.92 6.28 -3.29
CA SER A 239 -38.51 4.95 -3.49
C SER A 239 -39.69 5.03 -4.46
N SER A 240 -39.75 4.08 -5.39
CA SER A 240 -40.88 3.89 -6.32
C SER A 240 -41.13 2.40 -6.51
N GLY A 241 -42.16 1.88 -5.85
CA GLY A 241 -42.46 0.45 -5.85
C GLY A 241 -41.35 -0.37 -5.19
N ASN A 242 -40.82 -1.36 -5.91
CA ASN A 242 -39.72 -2.22 -5.47
C ASN A 242 -38.32 -1.69 -5.84
N GLN A 243 -38.23 -0.44 -6.30
CA GLN A 243 -36.99 0.20 -6.69
C GLN A 243 -36.70 1.39 -5.77
N VAL A 244 -35.49 1.44 -5.23
CA VAL A 244 -34.95 2.55 -4.47
C VAL A 244 -33.83 3.19 -5.28
N GLN A 245 -33.94 4.48 -5.53
CA GLN A 245 -32.89 5.30 -6.12
C GLN A 245 -32.11 6.00 -5.00
N PHE A 246 -30.78 5.94 -5.09
CA PHE A 246 -29.85 6.67 -4.24
C PHE A 246 -29.17 7.75 -5.07
N ASN A 247 -29.23 9.00 -4.61
CA ASN A 247 -28.47 10.11 -5.16
C ASN A 247 -27.34 10.40 -4.16
N LEU A 248 -26.11 10.07 -4.55
CA LEU A 248 -24.91 10.26 -3.75
C LEU A 248 -24.11 11.43 -4.31
N THR A 249 -23.98 12.51 -3.54
CA THR A 249 -23.16 13.65 -3.91
C THR A 249 -21.85 13.63 -3.13
N LEU A 250 -20.74 13.55 -3.87
CA LEU A 250 -19.37 13.57 -3.34
C LEU A 250 -18.77 14.97 -3.55
N PRO A 251 -18.24 15.61 -2.50
CA PRO A 251 -17.61 16.93 -2.61
C PRO A 251 -16.22 16.87 -3.26
N GLN A 252 -15.58 15.70 -3.28
CA GLN A 252 -14.28 15.44 -3.89
C GLN A 252 -14.20 14.01 -4.42
N ASP A 253 -13.24 13.74 -5.28
CA ASP A 253 -12.94 12.41 -5.80
C ASP A 253 -12.45 11.49 -4.65
N GLY A 254 -12.78 10.19 -4.70
CA GLY A 254 -12.33 9.26 -3.67
C GLY A 254 -12.90 7.83 -3.78
N HIS A 255 -12.26 6.90 -3.08
CA HIS A 255 -12.81 5.55 -2.90
C HIS A 255 -14.07 5.60 -2.04
N THR A 256 -15.16 5.10 -2.60
CA THR A 256 -16.50 5.26 -2.02
C THR A 256 -17.18 3.91 -1.89
N THR A 257 -17.73 3.66 -0.70
CA THR A 257 -18.49 2.45 -0.40
C THR A 257 -19.93 2.82 -0.03
N LEU A 258 -20.92 2.26 -0.75
CA LEU A 258 -22.34 2.41 -0.46
C LEU A 258 -22.96 1.04 -0.20
N LYS A 259 -23.28 0.77 1.07
CA LYS A 259 -23.83 -0.52 1.53
C LYS A 259 -25.25 -0.38 2.04
N ILE A 260 -26.04 -1.43 1.84
CA ILE A 260 -27.42 -1.57 2.28
C ILE A 260 -27.46 -2.56 3.43
N TYR A 261 -28.08 -2.16 4.54
CA TYR A 261 -28.26 -2.98 5.72
C TYR A 261 -29.74 -3.20 6.02
N ASP A 262 -30.07 -4.36 6.59
CA ASP A 262 -31.40 -4.59 7.14
C ASP A 262 -31.55 -3.93 8.53
N VAL A 263 -32.75 -4.03 9.13
CA VAL A 263 -33.01 -3.47 10.47
C VAL A 263 -32.14 -4.06 11.58
N THR A 264 -31.55 -5.24 11.36
CA THR A 264 -30.67 -5.90 12.35
C THR A 264 -29.22 -5.45 12.23
N GLY A 265 -28.89 -4.65 11.20
CA GLY A 265 -27.53 -4.22 10.92
C GLY A 265 -26.72 -5.22 10.11
N ARG A 266 -27.36 -6.26 9.55
CA ARG A 266 -26.69 -7.19 8.62
C ARG A 266 -26.60 -6.54 7.24
N GLU A 267 -25.43 -6.63 6.61
CA GLU A 267 -25.24 -6.21 5.22
C GLU A 267 -26.07 -7.09 4.27
N VAL A 268 -26.93 -6.47 3.48
CA VAL A 268 -27.80 -7.12 2.49
C VAL A 268 -27.22 -6.98 1.09
N HIS A 269 -26.56 -5.86 0.80
CA HIS A 269 -25.99 -5.59 -0.52
C HIS A 269 -24.93 -4.48 -0.48
N CYS A 270 -23.95 -4.53 -1.38
CA CYS A 270 -23.00 -3.45 -1.64
C CYS A 270 -23.28 -2.86 -3.03
N LEU A 271 -23.76 -1.62 -3.10
CA LEU A 271 -24.10 -0.93 -4.34
C LEU A 271 -22.88 -0.31 -5.02
N VAL A 272 -21.92 0.16 -4.22
CA VAL A 272 -20.69 0.82 -4.67
C VAL A 272 -19.57 0.38 -3.76
N ASP A 273 -18.45 -0.01 -4.36
CA ASP A 273 -17.17 -0.20 -3.68
C ASP A 273 -16.06 0.05 -4.69
N ARG A 274 -15.82 1.33 -5.00
CA ARG A 274 -14.86 1.76 -6.02
C ARG A 274 -14.54 3.24 -5.90
N TYR A 275 -13.52 3.68 -6.64
CA TYR A 275 -13.25 5.09 -6.86
C TYR A 275 -14.38 5.78 -7.63
N LEU A 276 -14.79 6.96 -7.16
CA LEU A 276 -15.75 7.84 -7.82
C LEU A 276 -15.21 9.27 -7.83
N SER A 277 -15.35 9.98 -8.95
CA SER A 277 -15.05 11.40 -9.02
C SER A 277 -16.07 12.25 -8.25
N ALA A 278 -15.70 13.48 -7.90
CA ALA A 278 -16.58 14.48 -7.32
C ALA A 278 -17.83 14.68 -8.20
N GLY A 279 -18.96 14.94 -7.55
CA GLY A 279 -20.24 15.15 -8.23
C GLY A 279 -21.35 14.22 -7.75
N THR A 280 -22.44 14.18 -8.52
CA THR A 280 -23.65 13.43 -8.16
C THR A 280 -23.76 12.13 -8.94
N HIS A 281 -23.83 11.02 -8.20
CA HIS A 281 -23.95 9.67 -8.71
C HIS A 281 -25.31 9.08 -8.40
N TYR A 282 -25.82 8.27 -9.34
CA TYR A 282 -27.17 7.69 -9.25
C TYR A 282 -27.07 6.17 -9.22
N TYR A 283 -27.60 5.57 -8.16
CA TYR A 283 -27.65 4.11 -8.01
C TYR A 283 -29.07 3.64 -7.81
N TYR A 284 -29.39 2.49 -8.40
CA TYR A 284 -30.69 1.87 -8.28
C TYR A 284 -30.55 0.51 -7.63
N TRP A 285 -31.33 0.30 -6.58
CA TRP A 285 -31.47 -0.99 -5.94
C TRP A 285 -32.89 -1.51 -6.14
N ARG A 286 -33.02 -2.76 -6.56
CA ARG A 286 -34.31 -3.45 -6.66
C ARG A 286 -34.40 -4.50 -5.57
N THR A 287 -35.40 -4.39 -4.72
CA THR A 287 -35.67 -5.40 -3.68
C THR A 287 -36.24 -6.64 -4.37
N ALA A 288 -35.43 -7.69 -4.51
CA ALA A 288 -35.88 -8.97 -5.07
C ALA A 288 -36.79 -9.77 -4.11
N ASN A 289 -37.07 -9.27 -2.90
CA ASN A 289 -37.73 -9.97 -1.79
C ASN A 289 -38.76 -9.06 -1.07
N PRO A 290 -39.72 -9.62 -0.29
CA PRO A 290 -40.97 -8.96 0.10
C PRO A 290 -40.76 -7.69 0.94
N PRO A 291 -41.76 -6.79 0.98
CA PRO A 291 -41.65 -5.48 1.63
C PRO A 291 -41.15 -5.60 3.08
N GLY A 292 -40.03 -4.94 3.36
CA GLY A 292 -39.44 -4.80 4.68
C GLY A 292 -38.83 -3.41 4.84
N ASN A 293 -38.76 -2.91 6.07
CA ASN A 293 -38.09 -1.65 6.36
C ASN A 293 -36.57 -1.88 6.28
N TYR A 294 -35.87 -1.16 5.41
CA TYR A 294 -34.41 -1.20 5.34
C TYR A 294 -33.86 0.10 5.92
N LYS A 295 -32.77 0.02 6.71
CA LYS A 295 -32.11 1.22 7.26
C LYS A 295 -30.92 1.57 6.38
N ASN A 296 -30.90 2.80 5.88
CA ASN A 296 -29.74 3.34 5.20
C ASN A 296 -28.76 3.90 6.23
N TRP A 297 -27.61 3.25 6.38
CA TRP A 297 -26.45 3.84 7.04
C TRP A 297 -25.47 4.18 5.93
N GLY A 298 -25.52 5.43 5.44
CA GLY A 298 -24.37 6.00 4.76
C GLY A 298 -23.28 6.18 5.82
N ARG A 299 -22.40 5.19 5.98
CA ARG A 299 -21.10 5.39 6.61
C ARG A 299 -20.08 5.19 5.51
N CYS A 300 -19.61 6.30 4.94
CA CYS A 300 -18.31 6.32 4.30
C CYS A 300 -17.30 6.29 5.45
N MET A 301 -16.76 5.11 5.75
CA MET A 301 -15.48 5.03 6.45
C MET A 301 -14.43 5.03 5.34
N THR A 302 -13.61 6.05 5.32
CA THR A 302 -12.34 6.05 4.59
C THR A 302 -11.26 6.18 5.64
N LEU A 303 -10.37 5.20 5.70
CA LEU A 303 -8.94 5.45 5.76
C LEU A 303 -8.47 5.37 4.32
#